data_AF-A0A2M8FAK2-F1
#
_entry.id   AF-A0A2M8FAK2-F1
#
_cell.length_a   1.000
_cell.length_b   1.000
_cell.length_c   1.000
_cell.angle_alpha   90.00
_cell.angle_beta   90.00
_cell.angle_gamma   90.00
#
_symmetry.space_group_name_H-M   'P 1'
#
loop_
_entity.id
_entity.type
_entity.pdbx_description
1 polymer ?
#
loop_
_entity_poly.entity_id
_entity_poly.type
_entity_poly.pdbx_seq_one_letter_code
_entity_poly.pdbx_strand_id
1 'polypeptide(L)' 'DLFFHAKALVGVEYDQLKEGDAVTFDLEESPKGMNAVNVQLVA' A
#
# COMPACT_ATOMS: atom_id res chain seq x y z
N ASP A 1 9.78 0.05 -7.70
CA ASP A 1 8.63 -0.73 -7.19
C ASP A 1 8.83 -1.10 -5.75
N LEU A 2 7.80 -0.89 -4.94
CA LEU A 2 7.75 -1.25 -3.53
C LEU A 2 6.55 -2.17 -3.32
N PHE A 3 6.76 -3.29 -2.63
CA PHE A 3 5.70 -4.27 -2.41
C PHE A 3 4.79 -3.87 -1.24
N PHE A 4 3.49 -4.15 -1.37
CA PHE A 4 2.54 -4.17 -0.27
C PHE A 4 1.66 -5.42 -0.36
N HIS A 5 1.18 -5.90 0.79
CA HIS A 5 0.17 -6.95 0.84
C HIS A 5 -1.22 -6.31 0.90
N ALA A 6 -2.28 -6.92 0.35
CA ALA A 6 -3.64 -6.35 0.38
C ALA A 6 -4.17 -6.02 1.80
N LYS A 7 -3.62 -6.69 2.83
CA LYS A 7 -3.91 -6.39 4.26
C LYS A 7 -3.39 -5.04 4.74
N ALA A 8 -2.48 -4.42 3.99
CA ALA A 8 -1.95 -3.10 4.29
C ALA A 8 -2.88 -1.97 3.84
N LEU A 9 -3.94 -2.28 3.06
CA LEU A 9 -4.90 -1.29 2.60
C LEU A 9 -5.78 -0.82 3.76
N VAL A 10 -6.00 0.48 3.81
CA VAL A 10 -6.85 1.13 4.80
C VAL A 10 -7.91 1.94 4.06
N GLY A 11 -9.18 1.62 4.30
CA GLY A 11 -10.32 2.37 3.74
C GLY A 11 -10.53 2.21 2.23
N VAL A 12 -9.80 1.32 1.57
CA VAL A 12 -9.94 0.99 0.14
C VAL A 12 -9.77 -0.51 -0.05
N GLU A 13 -10.58 -1.10 -0.92
CA GLU A 13 -10.44 -2.50 -1.31
C GLU A 13 -9.44 -2.66 -2.47
N TYR A 14 -8.77 -3.80 -2.55
CA TYR A 14 -7.71 -4.02 -3.55
C TYR A 14 -8.20 -3.90 -5.00
N ASP A 15 -9.44 -4.30 -5.26
CA ASP A 15 -10.08 -4.21 -6.58
C ASP A 15 -10.51 -2.78 -6.97
N GLN A 16 -10.49 -1.85 -6.02
CA GLN A 16 -10.80 -0.44 -6.25
C GLN A 16 -9.56 0.38 -6.63
N LEU A 17 -8.37 -0.11 -6.28
CA LEU A 17 -7.09 0.48 -6.67
C LEU A 17 -6.83 0.31 -8.15
N LYS A 18 -6.40 1.38 -8.81
CA LYS A 18 -6.12 1.39 -10.25
C LYS A 18 -4.70 1.88 -10.51
N GLU A 19 -4.14 1.42 -11.62
CA GLU A 19 -2.88 1.96 -12.11
C GLU A 19 -3.00 3.48 -12.32
N GLY A 20 -2.04 4.22 -11.77
CA GLY A 20 -2.02 5.68 -11.81
C GLY A 20 -2.62 6.37 -10.59
N ASP A 21 -3.29 5.65 -9.68
CA ASP A 21 -3.78 6.23 -8.43
C ASP A 21 -2.62 6.71 -7.55
N ALA A 22 -2.77 7.92 -6.99
CA ALA A 22 -1.85 8.43 -5.99
C ALA A 22 -2.19 7.81 -4.62
N VAL A 23 -1.17 7.31 -3.93
CA VAL A 23 -1.33 6.70 -2.60
C VAL A 23 -0.33 7.27 -1.60
N THR A 24 -0.71 7.28 -0.33
CA THR A 24 0.20 7.43 0.80
C THR A 24 0.43 6.08 1.46
N PHE A 25 1.60 5.91 2.07
CA PHE A 25 1.98 4.71 2.81
C PHE A 25 3.14 5.02 3.74
N ASP A 26 3.34 4.15 4.73
CA ASP A 26 4.53 4.11 5.58
C ASP A 26 5.47 2.97 5.15
N LEU A 27 6.73 3.06 5.53
CA LEU A 27 7.72 2.00 5.31
C LEU A 27 7.92 1.16 6.57
N GLU A 28 7.97 -0.16 6.40
CA GLU A 28 8.30 -1.11 7.46
C GLU A 28 9.36 -2.11 6.97
N GLU A 29 10.25 -2.55 7.89
CA GLU A 29 11.20 -3.63 7.63
C GLU A 29 10.58 -4.98 7.98
N SER A 30 10.61 -5.93 7.04
CA SER A 30 10.20 -7.31 7.26
C SER A 30 11.33 -8.29 6.95
N PRO A 31 11.19 -9.59 7.29
CA PRO A 31 12.14 -10.62 6.85
C PRO A 31 12.28 -10.73 5.32
N LYS A 32 11.36 -10.13 4.55
CA LYS A 32 11.39 -10.08 3.07
C LYS A 32 11.90 -8.73 2.53
N GLY A 33 12.46 -7.88 3.40
CA GLY A 33 12.89 -6.53 3.07
C GLY A 33 11.80 -5.48 3.33
N MET A 34 12.02 -4.28 2.78
CA MET A 34 11.12 -3.13 2.93
C MET A 34 9.76 -3.38 2.25
N ASN A 35 8.69 -3.06 2.96
CA ASN A 35 7.33 -3.09 2.45
C ASN A 35 6.57 -1.80 2.79
N ALA A 36 5.60 -1.45 1.94
CA ALA A 36 4.62 -0.42 2.23
C ALA A 36 3.52 -0.95 3.16
N VAL A 37 3.18 -0.18 4.18
CA VAL A 37 2.09 -0.41 5.13
C VAL A 37 1.18 0.81 5.23
N ASN A 38 -0.01 0.68 5.81
CA ASN A 38 -1.01 1.76 5.94
C ASN A 38 -1.35 2.45 4.61
N VAL A 39 -1.46 1.66 3.53
CA VAL A 39 -1.64 2.15 2.17
C VAL A 39 -3.04 2.71 1.99
N GLN A 40 -3.13 3.96 1.56
CA GLN A 40 -4.38 4.73 1.43
C GLN A 40 -4.37 5.55 0.15
N LEU A 41 -5.54 5.75 -0.48
CA LEU A 41 -5.69 6.72 -1.55
C LEU A 41 -5.41 8.14 -1.02
N VAL A 42 -4.70 8.94 -1.81
CA VAL A 42 -4.58 10.37 -1.55
C VAL A 42 -5.91 11.03 -1.86
N ALA A 43 -6.42 11.83 -0.92
CA ALA A 43 -7.62 12.65 -1.11
C ALA A 43 -7.35 13.90 -1.96
#